data_AF-A0A920N5D9-F1
#
_entry.id   AF-A0A920N5D9-F1
#
_cell.length_a   1.000
_cell.length_b   1.000
_cell.length_c   1.000
_cell.angle_alpha   90.00
_cell.angle_beta   90.00
_cell.angle_gamma   90.00
#
_symmetry.space_group_name_H-M   'P 1'
#
loop_
_entity.id
_entity.type
_entity.pdbx_description
1 polymer ?
#
loop_
_entity_poly.entity_id
_entity_poly.type
_entity_poly.pdbx_seq_one_letter_code
_entity_poly.pdbx_strand_id
1 'polypeptide(L)'
;MRLAVLSSLGQGGGEVFGRLLADKVFRATKPGQAVLVALASQIGAADKSGDVAAVIGGVAGLPAAEKALGQAVVAGLVSKRSGAAKKRLAGVGGGQARKLLDGLLSDARRLAPDRKRPAAERAQAVRTLGLGGFAMDRKLFSSLLTITESQPVQEAVLETLGQFNDPGVADLLLDRWKSLSPSLRRRAAETLFSRVASTRRLLAAVADDEVARADLDPARVKLLKASGDAETRRQAVKLFPDGGQVARQEVLKRYRASLKMDGDVGRGRKVFRKICAVCHRLEGHGKAVGAELAGIADRGLDAVLLNVLDPNREVKPKFLSYVTATTEGRILTGMIVAETANSLTIQRSDGTTATVLRVDIEELNSTGLSFMPEGLEKQVTVKMMADLLVYLASVR
;
A
#
# COMPACT_ATOMS: atom_id res chain seq x y z
N MET A 1 32.53 4.13 -8.75
CA MET A 1 32.75 4.19 -10.21
C MET A 1 31.49 4.02 -11.05
N ARG A 2 30.68 2.97 -10.87
CA ARG A 2 29.48 2.69 -11.71
C ARG A 2 28.48 3.86 -11.82
N LEU A 3 28.10 4.48 -10.70
CA LEU A 3 27.22 5.67 -10.69
C LEU A 3 27.86 6.89 -11.36
N ALA A 4 29.17 7.08 -11.20
CA ALA A 4 29.91 8.22 -11.76
C ALA A 4 30.05 8.14 -13.30
N VAL A 5 30.25 6.94 -13.86
CA VAL A 5 30.23 6.72 -15.32
C VAL A 5 28.83 6.96 -15.88
N LEU A 6 27.82 6.42 -15.19
CA LEU A 6 26.40 6.54 -15.57
C LEU A 6 25.87 7.99 -15.45
N SER A 7 26.42 8.83 -14.56
CA SER A 7 26.01 10.24 -14.41
C SER A 7 26.79 11.19 -15.32
N SER A 8 27.97 10.81 -15.82
CA SER A 8 28.85 11.68 -16.63
C SER A 8 28.60 11.55 -18.14
N LEU A 9 27.83 10.56 -18.58
CA LEU A 9 27.48 10.34 -19.99
C LEU A 9 26.29 11.25 -20.40
N GLY A 10 26.51 12.56 -20.34
CA GLY A 10 25.58 13.56 -20.86
C GLY A 10 25.47 13.51 -22.39
N GLN A 11 26.48 13.00 -23.09
CA GLN A 11 26.51 12.74 -24.54
C GLN A 11 27.26 11.42 -24.82
N GLY A 12 26.94 10.74 -25.93
CA GLY A 12 27.65 9.50 -26.35
C GLY A 12 27.23 8.22 -25.61
N GLY A 13 26.08 8.21 -24.93
CA GLY A 13 25.61 7.04 -24.19
C GLY A 13 25.42 5.80 -25.08
N GLY A 14 24.91 6.00 -26.30
CA GLY A 14 24.73 4.94 -27.30
C GLY A 14 26.05 4.35 -27.79
N GLU A 15 27.10 5.16 -27.90
CA GLU A 15 28.43 4.70 -28.31
C GLU A 15 29.07 3.82 -27.23
N VAL A 16 29.04 4.27 -25.97
CA VAL A 16 29.53 3.47 -24.83
C VAL A 16 28.74 2.17 -24.72
N PHE A 17 27.42 2.23 -24.87
CA PHE A 17 26.59 1.03 -24.89
C PHE A 17 27.01 0.06 -25.99
N GLY A 18 27.20 0.56 -27.22
CA GLY A 18 27.63 -0.25 -28.36
C GLY A 18 29.00 -0.92 -28.13
N ARG A 19 29.98 -0.19 -27.59
CA ARG A 19 31.31 -0.73 -27.28
C ARG A 19 31.26 -1.82 -26.21
N LEU A 20 30.54 -1.58 -25.11
CA LEU A 20 30.36 -2.57 -24.04
C LEU A 20 29.57 -3.79 -24.50
N LEU A 21 28.57 -3.59 -25.37
CA LEU A 21 27.80 -4.70 -25.93
C LEU A 21 28.62 -5.51 -26.94
N ALA A 22 29.57 -4.90 -27.66
CA ALA A 22 30.44 -5.62 -28.58
C ALA A 22 31.45 -6.54 -27.86
N ASP A 23 31.87 -6.17 -26.64
CA ASP A 23 32.78 -6.96 -25.81
C ASP A 23 32.08 -8.23 -25.27
N LYS A 24 32.44 -9.38 -25.85
CA LYS A 24 31.92 -10.71 -25.49
C LYS A 24 32.27 -11.10 -24.05
N VAL A 25 33.47 -10.78 -23.58
CA VAL A 25 33.92 -11.14 -22.24
C VAL A 25 33.13 -10.33 -21.23
N PHE A 26 32.96 -9.03 -21.48
CA PHE A 26 32.19 -8.15 -20.61
C PHE A 26 30.73 -8.60 -20.49
N ARG A 27 30.03 -8.78 -21.61
CA ARG A 27 28.60 -9.13 -21.61
C ARG A 27 28.30 -10.57 -21.19
N ALA A 28 29.30 -11.45 -21.17
CA ALA A 28 29.15 -12.79 -20.61
C ALA A 28 29.03 -12.79 -19.07
N THR A 29 29.48 -11.72 -18.39
CA THR A 29 29.44 -11.65 -16.92
C THR A 29 28.14 -11.02 -16.39
N LYS A 30 27.61 -11.50 -15.27
CA LYS A 30 26.44 -10.88 -14.60
C LYS A 30 26.63 -9.39 -14.29
N PRO A 31 27.79 -8.93 -13.77
CA PRO A 31 28.03 -7.50 -13.56
C PRO A 31 28.01 -6.70 -14.85
N GLY A 32 28.60 -7.21 -15.94
CA GLY A 32 28.60 -6.54 -17.23
C GLY A 32 27.20 -6.40 -17.82
N GLN A 33 26.40 -7.46 -17.75
CA GLN A 33 24.98 -7.42 -18.13
C GLN A 33 24.20 -6.39 -17.31
N ALA A 34 24.43 -6.34 -15.99
CA ALA A 34 23.77 -5.36 -15.13
C ALA A 34 24.16 -3.91 -15.49
N VAL A 35 25.39 -3.66 -15.96
CA VAL A 35 25.81 -2.34 -16.46
C VAL A 35 25.09 -2.01 -17.77
N LEU A 36 25.01 -2.95 -18.71
CA LEU A 36 24.29 -2.76 -19.98
C LEU A 36 22.81 -2.42 -19.75
N VAL A 37 22.13 -3.13 -18.85
CA VAL A 37 20.72 -2.87 -18.50
C VAL A 37 20.56 -1.50 -17.84
N ALA A 38 21.46 -1.13 -16.93
CA ALA A 38 21.42 0.18 -16.27
C ALA A 38 21.64 1.33 -17.27
N LEU A 39 22.59 1.18 -18.19
CA LEU A 39 22.89 2.15 -19.23
C LEU A 39 21.71 2.28 -20.20
N ALA A 40 21.11 1.16 -20.63
CA ALA A 40 19.90 1.17 -21.45
C ALA A 40 18.74 1.91 -20.76
N SER A 41 18.56 1.72 -19.44
CA SER A 41 17.54 2.44 -18.67
C SER A 41 17.78 3.96 -18.61
N GLN A 42 19.03 4.39 -18.51
CA GLN A 42 19.37 5.81 -18.57
C GLN A 42 19.20 6.41 -19.97
N ILE A 43 19.65 5.70 -21.01
CA ILE A 43 19.44 6.09 -22.41
C ILE A 43 17.94 6.23 -22.70
N GLY A 44 17.14 5.26 -22.23
CA GLY A 44 15.70 5.30 -22.32
C GLY A 44 15.09 6.52 -21.63
N ALA A 45 15.56 6.85 -20.43
CA ALA A 45 15.09 8.03 -19.69
C ALA A 45 15.48 9.36 -20.37
N ALA A 46 16.66 9.44 -20.98
CA ALA A 46 17.13 10.60 -21.71
C ALA A 46 16.42 10.79 -23.07
N ASP A 47 15.87 9.70 -23.63
CA ASP A 47 15.08 9.64 -24.87
C ASP A 47 15.74 10.30 -26.10
N LYS A 48 17.07 10.28 -26.16
CA LYS A 48 17.84 10.77 -27.32
C LYS A 48 17.75 9.77 -28.46
N SER A 49 17.19 10.19 -29.58
CA SER A 49 16.90 9.33 -30.74
C SER A 49 18.11 8.53 -31.24
N GLY A 50 19.30 9.14 -31.31
CA GLY A 50 20.53 8.47 -31.72
C GLY A 50 20.99 7.38 -30.75
N ASP A 51 21.00 7.67 -29.43
CA ASP A 51 21.40 6.71 -28.41
C ASP A 51 20.39 5.54 -28.30
N VAL A 52 19.10 5.85 -28.40
CA VAL A 52 18.02 4.84 -28.44
C VAL A 52 18.19 3.93 -29.66
N ALA A 53 18.47 4.49 -30.84
CA ALA A 53 18.71 3.71 -32.05
C ALA A 53 19.95 2.80 -31.90
N ALA A 54 21.02 3.28 -31.27
CA ALA A 54 22.22 2.49 -31.00
C ALA A 54 21.92 1.28 -30.10
N VAL A 55 21.11 1.44 -29.05
CA VAL A 55 20.69 0.33 -28.18
C VAL A 55 19.86 -0.69 -28.96
N ILE A 56 18.87 -0.22 -29.73
CA ILE A 56 17.99 -1.08 -30.53
C ILE A 56 18.81 -1.86 -31.58
N GLY A 57 19.71 -1.19 -32.30
CA GLY A 57 20.59 -1.81 -33.29
C GLY A 57 21.54 -2.83 -32.67
N GLY A 58 22.12 -2.51 -31.51
CA GLY A 58 22.99 -3.43 -30.77
C GLY A 58 22.27 -4.71 -30.35
N VAL A 59 21.04 -4.59 -29.84
CA VAL A 59 20.23 -5.76 -29.46
C VAL A 59 19.84 -6.60 -30.69
N ALA A 60 19.59 -5.98 -31.84
CA ALA A 60 19.27 -6.70 -33.07
C ALA A 60 20.43 -7.60 -33.55
N GLY A 61 21.69 -7.25 -33.22
CA GLY A 61 22.88 -8.03 -33.54
C GLY A 61 23.24 -9.13 -32.53
N LEU A 62 22.48 -9.29 -31.44
CA LEU A 62 22.80 -10.31 -30.43
C LEU A 62 22.51 -11.74 -30.93
N PRO A 63 23.36 -12.73 -30.60
CA PRO A 63 23.09 -14.13 -30.88
C PRO A 63 21.79 -14.62 -30.22
N ALA A 64 21.11 -15.59 -30.83
CA ALA A 64 19.89 -16.17 -30.28
C ALA A 64 20.07 -16.76 -28.86
N ALA A 65 21.25 -17.29 -28.56
CA ALA A 65 21.62 -17.79 -27.23
C ALA A 65 21.61 -16.69 -26.15
N GLU A 66 21.82 -15.42 -26.54
CA GLU A 66 21.85 -14.27 -25.64
C GLU A 66 20.48 -13.55 -25.58
N LYS A 67 19.39 -14.21 -25.99
CA LYS A 67 18.03 -13.65 -26.00
C LYS A 67 17.62 -13.02 -24.67
N ALA A 68 17.97 -13.64 -23.54
CA ALA A 68 17.64 -13.14 -22.20
C ALA A 68 18.30 -11.78 -21.90
N LEU A 69 19.55 -11.58 -22.34
CA LEU A 69 20.25 -10.30 -22.23
C LEU A 69 19.56 -9.24 -23.11
N GLY A 70 19.22 -9.60 -24.35
CA GLY A 70 18.46 -8.73 -25.26
C GLY A 70 17.13 -8.28 -24.66
N GLN A 71 16.37 -9.20 -24.05
CA GLN A 71 15.12 -8.88 -23.35
C GLN A 71 15.35 -7.95 -22.16
N ALA A 72 16.37 -8.19 -21.34
CA ALA A 72 16.68 -7.35 -20.18
C ALA A 72 17.10 -5.93 -20.58
N VAL A 73 17.90 -5.79 -21.65
CA VAL A 73 18.30 -4.49 -22.20
C VAL A 73 17.09 -3.73 -22.73
N VAL A 74 16.23 -4.38 -23.52
CA VAL A 74 15.01 -3.75 -24.06
C VAL A 74 14.06 -3.35 -22.93
N ALA A 75 13.88 -4.20 -21.92
CA ALA A 75 13.08 -3.86 -20.74
C ALA A 75 13.65 -2.62 -20.01
N GLY A 76 14.97 -2.59 -19.81
CA GLY A 76 15.68 -1.43 -19.27
C GLY A 76 15.38 -0.17 -20.06
N LEU A 77 15.58 -0.21 -21.39
CA LEU A 77 15.34 0.90 -22.32
C LEU A 77 13.92 1.46 -22.25
N VAL A 78 12.91 0.59 -22.06
CA VAL A 78 11.50 0.99 -22.08
C VAL A 78 10.99 1.42 -20.69
N SER A 79 11.58 0.91 -19.61
CA SER A 79 11.11 1.09 -18.24
C SER A 79 10.88 2.54 -17.80
N LYS A 80 11.72 3.47 -18.27
CA LYS A 80 11.69 4.90 -17.88
C LYS A 80 11.12 5.83 -18.96
N ARG A 81 10.61 5.29 -20.06
CA ARG A 81 10.04 6.09 -21.16
C ARG A 81 8.58 6.44 -20.87
N SER A 82 8.17 7.66 -21.23
CA SER A 82 6.77 8.09 -21.14
C SER A 82 5.90 7.41 -22.22
N GLY A 83 4.57 7.42 -22.09
CA GLY A 83 3.66 6.64 -22.95
C GLY A 83 3.81 6.88 -24.46
N ALA A 84 4.10 8.11 -24.90
CA ALA A 84 4.37 8.42 -26.31
C ALA A 84 5.73 7.86 -26.78
N ALA A 85 6.74 7.86 -25.91
CA ALA A 85 8.06 7.32 -26.17
C ALA A 85 8.08 5.77 -26.15
N LYS A 86 7.32 5.13 -25.24
CA LYS A 86 7.12 3.66 -25.22
C LYS A 86 6.51 3.15 -26.53
N LYS A 87 5.58 3.91 -27.13
CA LYS A 87 4.95 3.58 -28.43
C LYS A 87 5.91 3.71 -29.63
N ARG A 88 7.00 4.49 -29.52
CA ARG A 88 7.96 4.77 -30.60
C ARG A 88 9.09 3.74 -30.74
N LEU A 89 8.89 2.50 -30.32
CA LEU A 89 9.80 1.38 -30.68
C LEU A 89 9.70 0.96 -32.17
N ALA A 90 8.87 1.65 -32.96
CA ALA A 90 8.49 1.29 -34.33
C ALA A 90 9.39 1.84 -35.46
N GLY A 91 10.62 2.27 -35.16
CA GLY A 91 11.60 2.73 -36.17
C GLY A 91 12.37 1.59 -36.85
N VAL A 92 13.20 1.93 -37.85
CA VAL A 92 14.10 1.01 -38.57
C VAL A 92 15.05 0.31 -37.56
N GLY A 93 15.10 -1.02 -37.58
CA GLY A 93 15.82 -1.84 -36.57
C GLY A 93 15.00 -2.20 -35.32
N GLY A 94 13.87 -1.52 -35.09
CA GLY A 94 12.96 -1.74 -33.95
C GLY A 94 12.18 -3.05 -33.97
N GLY A 95 12.15 -3.77 -35.10
CA GLY A 95 11.41 -5.03 -35.24
C GLY A 95 11.90 -6.12 -34.28
N GLN A 96 13.22 -6.26 -34.09
CA GLN A 96 13.76 -7.27 -33.17
C GLN A 96 13.58 -6.86 -31.71
N ALA A 97 13.83 -5.59 -31.36
CA ALA A 97 13.56 -5.08 -30.02
C ALA A 97 12.07 -5.21 -29.64
N ARG A 98 11.17 -4.92 -30.58
CA ARG A 98 9.72 -5.13 -30.43
C ARG A 98 9.38 -6.61 -30.25
N LYS A 99 9.92 -7.52 -31.08
CA LYS A 99 9.72 -8.97 -30.91
C LYS A 99 10.20 -9.47 -29.54
N LEU A 100 11.33 -8.96 -29.04
CA LEU A 100 11.85 -9.33 -27.72
C LEU A 100 10.95 -8.81 -26.59
N LEU A 101 10.45 -7.57 -26.70
CA LEU A 101 9.49 -7.00 -25.75
C LEU A 101 8.16 -7.75 -25.79
N ASP A 102 7.62 -8.03 -26.97
CA ASP A 102 6.36 -8.74 -27.16
C ASP A 102 6.47 -10.17 -26.58
N GLY A 103 7.60 -10.85 -26.82
CA GLY A 103 7.90 -12.14 -26.22
C GLY A 103 7.98 -12.07 -24.69
N LEU A 104 8.67 -11.05 -24.15
CA LEU A 104 8.78 -10.83 -22.70
C LEU A 104 7.40 -10.59 -22.06
N LEU A 105 6.56 -9.77 -22.68
CA LEU A 105 5.19 -9.51 -22.23
C LEU A 105 4.30 -10.75 -22.36
N SER A 106 4.45 -11.53 -23.42
CA SER A 106 3.73 -12.80 -23.60
C SER A 106 4.10 -13.83 -22.53
N ASP A 107 5.39 -13.95 -22.19
CA ASP A 107 5.85 -14.81 -21.10
C ASP A 107 5.32 -14.33 -19.75
N ALA A 108 5.33 -13.02 -19.51
CA ALA A 108 4.78 -12.43 -18.29
C ALA A 108 3.28 -12.69 -18.14
N ARG A 109 2.49 -12.58 -19.21
CA ARG A 109 1.04 -12.89 -19.22
C ARG A 109 0.75 -14.35 -18.89
N ARG A 110 1.64 -15.27 -19.28
CA ARG A 110 1.52 -16.71 -18.97
C ARG A 110 1.94 -17.02 -17.53
N LEU A 111 3.02 -16.40 -17.05
CA LEU A 111 3.59 -16.68 -15.72
C LEU A 111 2.82 -16.03 -14.58
N ALA A 112 2.33 -14.80 -14.75
CA ALA A 112 1.66 -14.06 -13.68
C ALA A 112 0.45 -14.80 -13.05
N PRO A 113 -0.47 -15.41 -13.83
CA PRO A 113 -1.60 -16.16 -13.26
C PRO A 113 -1.28 -17.60 -12.86
N ASP A 114 -0.08 -18.13 -13.14
CA ASP A 114 0.25 -19.53 -12.88
C ASP A 114 0.53 -19.78 -11.38
N ARG A 115 -0.50 -20.17 -10.63
CA ARG A 115 -0.43 -20.45 -9.18
C ARG A 115 0.49 -21.62 -8.83
N LYS A 116 0.97 -22.42 -9.79
CA LYS A 116 1.95 -23.49 -9.54
C LYS A 116 3.38 -22.94 -9.39
N ARG A 117 3.61 -21.68 -9.79
CA ARG A 117 4.90 -21.01 -9.70
C ARG A 117 5.07 -20.29 -8.36
N PRO A 118 6.32 -20.11 -7.89
CA PRO A 118 6.60 -19.30 -6.71
C PRO A 118 6.03 -17.88 -6.83
N ALA A 119 5.43 -17.36 -5.76
CA ALA A 119 4.82 -16.03 -5.73
C ALA A 119 5.80 -14.91 -6.16
N ALA A 120 7.09 -15.04 -5.85
CA ALA A 120 8.12 -14.09 -6.25
C ALA A 120 8.32 -14.04 -7.77
N GLU A 121 8.32 -15.18 -8.46
CA GLU A 121 8.42 -15.25 -9.93
C GLU A 121 7.19 -14.63 -10.58
N ARG A 122 6.00 -14.96 -10.08
CA ARG A 122 4.72 -14.40 -10.54
C ARG A 122 4.67 -12.89 -10.35
N ALA A 123 5.10 -12.39 -9.18
CA ALA A 123 5.18 -10.96 -8.89
C ALA A 123 6.14 -10.23 -9.84
N GLN A 124 7.27 -10.86 -10.20
CA GLN A 124 8.19 -10.29 -11.18
C GLN A 124 7.60 -10.27 -12.59
N ALA A 125 6.85 -11.31 -12.97
CA ALA A 125 6.09 -11.32 -14.22
C ALA A 125 5.06 -10.18 -14.25
N VAL A 126 4.33 -9.93 -13.16
CA VAL A 126 3.40 -8.79 -13.06
C VAL A 126 4.11 -7.45 -13.27
N ARG A 127 5.24 -7.21 -12.59
CA ARG A 127 6.03 -5.97 -12.78
C ARG A 127 6.48 -5.78 -14.23
N THR A 128 6.73 -6.88 -14.94
CA THR A 128 7.14 -6.87 -16.35
C THR A 128 6.00 -6.38 -17.26
N LEU A 129 4.74 -6.62 -16.89
CA LEU A 129 3.57 -6.11 -17.62
C LEU A 129 3.46 -4.58 -17.58
N GLY A 130 4.14 -3.89 -16.65
CA GLY A 130 4.25 -2.42 -16.62
C GLY A 130 4.98 -1.81 -17.84
N LEU A 131 5.71 -2.64 -18.58
CA LEU A 131 6.31 -2.26 -19.86
C LEU A 131 5.28 -2.22 -21.00
N GLY A 132 4.14 -2.91 -20.83
CA GLY A 132 3.03 -2.97 -21.78
C GLY A 132 2.03 -1.83 -21.60
N GLY A 133 0.78 -2.08 -22.01
CA GLY A 133 -0.31 -1.12 -21.89
C GLY A 133 -1.41 -1.62 -20.95
N PHE A 134 -1.88 -0.76 -20.06
CA PHE A 134 -2.94 -1.07 -19.09
C PHE A 134 -4.16 -1.75 -19.72
N ALA A 135 -4.69 -1.21 -20.81
CA ALA A 135 -5.89 -1.72 -21.45
C ALA A 135 -5.77 -3.20 -21.89
N MET A 136 -4.58 -3.64 -22.31
CA MET A 136 -4.36 -5.02 -22.73
C MET A 136 -4.41 -6.00 -21.55
N ASP A 137 -3.89 -5.57 -20.40
CA ASP A 137 -3.66 -6.42 -19.24
C ASP A 137 -4.66 -6.15 -18.10
N ARG A 138 -5.63 -5.24 -18.28
CA ARG A 138 -6.64 -4.83 -17.29
C ARG A 138 -7.37 -6.03 -16.67
N LYS A 139 -7.83 -6.98 -17.49
CA LYS A 139 -8.54 -8.18 -17.02
C LYS A 139 -7.62 -9.07 -16.15
N LEU A 140 -6.36 -9.21 -16.55
CA LEU A 140 -5.36 -9.99 -15.81
C LEU A 140 -5.02 -9.32 -14.48
N PHE A 141 -4.78 -8.00 -14.45
CA PHE A 141 -4.58 -7.29 -13.19
C PHE A 141 -5.77 -7.43 -12.24
N SER A 142 -6.99 -7.35 -12.79
CA SER A 142 -8.22 -7.51 -12.04
C SER A 142 -8.38 -8.92 -11.46
N SER A 143 -7.99 -9.97 -12.17
CA SER A 143 -8.04 -11.36 -11.66
C SER A 143 -6.96 -11.64 -10.62
N LEU A 144 -5.87 -10.86 -10.61
CA LEU A 144 -4.76 -10.99 -9.68
C LEU A 144 -4.94 -10.18 -8.38
N LEU A 145 -5.97 -9.33 -8.30
CA LEU A 145 -6.34 -8.56 -7.10
C LEU A 145 -7.55 -9.19 -6.41
N THR A 146 -7.44 -10.46 -6.05
CA THR A 146 -8.48 -11.19 -5.28
C THR A 146 -7.91 -11.65 -3.96
N ILE A 147 -8.75 -11.85 -2.95
CA ILE A 147 -8.30 -12.19 -1.59
C ILE A 147 -7.48 -13.50 -1.55
N THR A 148 -7.79 -14.43 -2.46
CA THR A 148 -7.14 -15.75 -2.60
C THR A 148 -5.75 -15.69 -3.25
N GLU A 149 -5.39 -14.59 -3.91
CA GLU A 149 -4.06 -14.41 -4.47
C GLU A 149 -3.03 -14.10 -3.39
N SER A 150 -1.78 -14.48 -3.64
CA SER A 150 -0.72 -14.23 -2.67
C SER A 150 -0.39 -12.75 -2.57
N GLN A 151 -0.10 -12.29 -1.36
CA GLN A 151 0.18 -10.87 -1.09
C GLN A 151 1.30 -10.30 -1.99
N PRO A 152 2.44 -10.97 -2.22
CA PRO A 152 3.48 -10.46 -3.11
C PRO A 152 3.02 -10.20 -4.55
N VAL A 153 2.07 -11.01 -5.05
CA VAL A 153 1.50 -10.83 -6.39
C VAL A 153 0.57 -9.63 -6.41
N GLN A 154 -0.32 -9.50 -5.41
CA GLN A 154 -1.21 -8.34 -5.29
C GLN A 154 -0.43 -7.02 -5.15
N GLU A 155 0.62 -7.00 -4.34
CA GLU A 155 1.52 -5.85 -4.20
C GLU A 155 2.19 -5.49 -5.53
N ALA A 156 2.66 -6.49 -6.29
CA ALA A 156 3.23 -6.24 -7.61
C ALA A 156 2.20 -5.66 -8.59
N VAL A 157 0.94 -6.08 -8.53
CA VAL A 157 -0.13 -5.50 -9.36
C VAL A 157 -0.33 -4.04 -8.99
N LEU A 158 -0.52 -3.72 -7.70
CA LEU A 158 -0.70 -2.35 -7.24
C LEU A 158 0.48 -1.45 -7.64
N GLU A 159 1.71 -1.99 -7.65
CA GLU A 159 2.92 -1.24 -8.03
C GLU A 159 2.89 -0.89 -9.52
N THR A 160 2.55 -1.91 -10.31
CA THR A 160 2.49 -1.83 -11.77
C THR A 160 1.38 -0.88 -12.20
N LEU A 161 0.23 -0.92 -11.54
CA LEU A 161 -0.90 -0.02 -11.79
C LEU A 161 -0.54 1.45 -11.58
N GLY A 162 0.28 1.77 -10.57
CA GLY A 162 0.72 3.15 -10.34
C GLY A 162 1.55 3.76 -11.49
N GLN A 163 2.20 2.91 -12.29
CA GLN A 163 2.99 3.35 -13.45
C GLN A 163 2.12 3.78 -14.63
N PHE A 164 0.87 3.33 -14.70
CA PHE A 164 -0.04 3.70 -15.78
C PHE A 164 -0.74 5.03 -15.48
N ASN A 165 -0.75 5.91 -16.49
CA ASN A 165 -1.53 7.14 -16.48
C ASN A 165 -2.83 6.93 -17.26
N ASP A 166 -3.68 6.03 -16.77
CA ASP A 166 -4.97 5.69 -17.38
C ASP A 166 -6.08 5.82 -16.33
N PRO A 167 -7.18 6.54 -16.60
CA PRO A 167 -8.29 6.70 -15.66
C PRO A 167 -8.88 5.37 -15.18
N GLY A 168 -8.89 4.34 -16.02
CA GLY A 168 -9.45 3.02 -15.70
C GLY A 168 -8.67 2.26 -14.63
N VAL A 169 -7.47 2.73 -14.27
CA VAL A 169 -6.74 2.23 -13.09
C VAL A 169 -7.53 2.51 -11.82
N ALA A 170 -8.12 3.70 -11.71
CA ALA A 170 -8.88 4.07 -10.52
C ALA A 170 -10.12 3.19 -10.37
N ASP A 171 -10.85 2.98 -11.46
CA ASP A 171 -12.04 2.12 -11.47
C ASP A 171 -11.67 0.68 -11.09
N LEU A 172 -10.61 0.11 -11.67
CA LEU A 172 -10.18 -1.25 -11.32
C LEU A 172 -9.82 -1.40 -9.84
N LEU A 173 -9.12 -0.42 -9.24
CA LEU A 173 -8.74 -0.46 -7.83
C LEU A 173 -9.96 -0.38 -6.91
N LEU A 174 -10.95 0.43 -7.28
CA LEU A 174 -12.20 0.58 -6.52
C LEU A 174 -13.09 -0.66 -6.66
N ASP A 175 -13.21 -1.24 -7.86
CA ASP A 175 -13.93 -2.49 -8.13
C ASP A 175 -13.39 -3.68 -7.29
N ARG A 176 -12.10 -3.62 -6.93
CA ARG A 176 -11.42 -4.66 -6.14
C ARG A 176 -11.22 -4.28 -4.67
N TRP A 177 -11.67 -3.10 -4.25
CA TRP A 177 -11.37 -2.54 -2.93
C TRP A 177 -11.70 -3.49 -1.78
N LYS A 178 -12.91 -4.07 -1.80
CA LYS A 178 -13.38 -4.98 -0.75
C LYS A 178 -12.53 -6.25 -0.65
N SER A 179 -11.98 -6.74 -1.77
CA SER A 179 -11.11 -7.92 -1.81
C SER A 179 -9.69 -7.66 -1.31
N LEU A 180 -9.30 -6.39 -1.11
CA LEU A 180 -7.99 -6.02 -0.60
C LEU A 180 -7.96 -6.09 0.92
N SER A 181 -6.87 -6.63 1.46
CA SER A 181 -6.55 -6.57 2.89
C SER A 181 -6.15 -5.15 3.32
N PRO A 182 -6.05 -4.85 4.62
CA PRO A 182 -5.79 -3.48 5.11
C PRO A 182 -4.48 -2.89 4.58
N SER A 183 -3.40 -3.70 4.56
CA SER A 183 -2.12 -3.29 3.98
C SER A 183 -2.24 -2.93 2.50
N LEU A 184 -2.98 -3.73 1.73
CA LEU A 184 -3.17 -3.55 0.30
C LEU A 184 -4.10 -2.37 -0.02
N ARG A 185 -5.16 -2.15 0.76
CA ARG A 185 -6.02 -0.96 0.64
C ARG A 185 -5.22 0.33 0.82
N ARG A 186 -4.33 0.39 1.81
CA ARG A 186 -3.43 1.55 1.98
C ARG A 186 -2.57 1.77 0.74
N ARG A 187 -1.97 0.71 0.19
CA ARG A 187 -1.13 0.82 -1.03
C ARG A 187 -1.94 1.20 -2.28
N ALA A 188 -3.16 0.71 -2.41
CA ALA A 188 -4.09 1.11 -3.45
C ALA A 188 -4.49 2.58 -3.31
N ALA A 189 -4.78 3.03 -2.09
CA ALA A 189 -5.08 4.43 -1.78
C ALA A 189 -3.91 5.35 -2.19
N GLU A 190 -2.68 4.99 -1.83
CA GLU A 190 -1.47 5.73 -2.24
C GLU A 190 -1.32 5.83 -3.76
N THR A 191 -1.70 4.77 -4.48
CA THR A 191 -1.74 4.79 -5.95
C THR A 191 -2.80 5.77 -6.46
N LEU A 192 -3.97 5.83 -5.84
CA LEU A 192 -5.05 6.76 -6.19
C LEU A 192 -4.69 8.22 -5.82
N PHE A 193 -3.95 8.44 -4.73
CA PHE A 193 -3.49 9.77 -4.31
C PHE A 193 -2.37 10.34 -5.18
N SER A 194 -1.76 9.52 -6.05
CA SER A 194 -0.68 9.97 -6.93
C SER A 194 -1.13 10.99 -7.98
N ARG A 195 -2.45 11.10 -8.25
CA ARG A 195 -3.02 11.98 -9.28
C ARG A 195 -4.31 12.62 -8.78
N VAL A 196 -4.56 13.88 -9.18
CA VAL A 196 -5.76 14.63 -8.79
C VAL A 196 -7.04 13.93 -9.27
N ALA A 197 -7.08 13.46 -10.52
CA ALA A 197 -8.26 12.77 -11.07
C ALA A 197 -8.61 11.50 -10.29
N SER A 198 -7.62 10.64 -10.03
CA SER A 198 -7.81 9.41 -9.25
C SER A 198 -8.14 9.69 -7.78
N THR A 199 -7.59 10.75 -7.19
CA THR A 199 -7.94 11.21 -5.84
C THR A 199 -9.41 11.60 -5.76
N ARG A 200 -9.90 12.40 -6.71
CA ARG A 200 -11.31 12.80 -6.76
C ARG A 200 -12.24 11.60 -6.97
N ARG A 201 -11.84 10.62 -7.80
CA ARG A 201 -12.60 9.37 -7.99
C ARG A 201 -12.67 8.53 -6.70
N LEU A 202 -11.58 8.46 -5.94
CA LEU A 202 -11.59 7.82 -4.61
C LEU A 202 -12.48 8.56 -3.62
N LEU A 203 -12.42 9.90 -3.57
CA LEU A 203 -13.29 10.69 -2.70
C LEU A 203 -14.77 10.55 -3.08
N ALA A 204 -15.09 10.42 -4.38
CA ALA A 204 -16.45 10.09 -4.83
C ALA A 204 -16.88 8.70 -4.33
N ALA A 205 -16.02 7.68 -4.46
CA ALA A 205 -16.30 6.34 -3.94
C ALA A 205 -16.52 6.31 -2.41
N VAL A 206 -15.87 7.22 -1.67
CA VAL A 206 -16.13 7.42 -0.23
C VAL A 206 -17.46 8.12 0.02
N ALA A 207 -17.86 9.05 -0.86
CA ALA A 207 -19.16 9.73 -0.78
C ALA A 207 -20.32 8.76 -1.03
N ASP A 208 -20.11 7.77 -1.90
CA ASP A 208 -21.09 6.77 -2.33
C ASP A 208 -21.04 5.48 -1.48
N ASP A 209 -20.31 5.50 -0.36
CA ASP A 209 -20.11 4.36 0.57
C ASP A 209 -19.53 3.08 -0.06
N GLU A 210 -18.95 3.17 -1.26
CA GLU A 210 -18.17 2.08 -1.89
C GLU A 210 -16.87 1.82 -1.11
N VAL A 211 -16.27 2.91 -0.58
CA VAL A 211 -15.07 2.90 0.26
C VAL A 211 -15.40 3.48 1.63
N ALA A 212 -15.17 2.70 2.68
CA ALA A 212 -15.38 3.18 4.05
C ALA A 212 -14.40 4.32 4.37
N ARG A 213 -14.90 5.39 4.99
CA ARG A 213 -14.09 6.54 5.44
C ARG A 213 -12.88 6.12 6.28
N ALA A 214 -13.07 5.12 7.14
CA ALA A 214 -12.04 4.61 8.03
C ALA A 214 -10.93 3.81 7.32
N ASP A 215 -11.14 3.39 6.07
CA ASP A 215 -10.10 2.75 5.27
C ASP A 215 -9.02 3.76 4.83
N LEU A 216 -9.31 5.07 4.87
CA LEU A 216 -8.32 6.11 4.55
C LEU A 216 -7.50 6.50 5.77
N ASP A 217 -6.18 6.60 5.58
CA ASP A 217 -5.27 7.00 6.66
C ASP A 217 -5.56 8.44 7.13
N PRO A 218 -5.75 8.68 8.44
CA PRO A 218 -6.04 10.01 8.96
C PRO A 218 -5.01 11.09 8.60
N ALA A 219 -3.72 10.74 8.56
CA ALA A 219 -2.67 11.67 8.16
C ALA A 219 -2.85 12.09 6.70
N ARG A 220 -3.26 11.15 5.85
CA ARG A 220 -3.57 11.42 4.45
C ARG A 220 -4.83 12.27 4.29
N VAL A 221 -5.89 12.01 5.09
CA VAL A 221 -7.08 12.87 5.14
C VAL A 221 -6.72 14.32 5.52
N LYS A 222 -5.84 14.51 6.52
CA LYS A 222 -5.35 15.84 6.90
C LYS A 222 -4.64 16.54 5.73
N LEU A 223 -3.80 15.83 4.97
CA LEU A 223 -3.17 16.36 3.77
C LEU A 223 -4.18 16.71 2.68
N LEU A 224 -5.23 15.91 2.49
CA LEU A 224 -6.29 16.19 1.50
C LEU A 224 -7.08 17.46 1.86
N LYS A 225 -7.39 17.68 3.14
CA LYS A 225 -8.01 18.93 3.64
C LYS A 225 -7.12 20.15 3.39
N ALA A 226 -5.79 19.96 3.34
CA ALA A 226 -4.80 21.00 3.04
C ALA A 226 -4.29 20.99 1.58
N SER A 227 -4.90 20.21 0.68
CA SER A 227 -4.46 20.04 -0.71
C SER A 227 -4.39 21.38 -1.47
N GLY A 228 -3.51 21.52 -2.45
CA GLY A 228 -3.53 22.68 -3.36
C GLY A 228 -4.78 22.72 -4.26
N ASP A 229 -5.38 21.56 -4.54
CA ASP A 229 -6.57 21.44 -5.38
C ASP A 229 -7.86 21.80 -4.61
N ALA A 230 -8.57 22.84 -5.05
CA ALA A 230 -9.74 23.37 -4.35
C ALA A 230 -10.90 22.38 -4.25
N GLU A 231 -11.12 21.58 -5.30
CA GLU A 231 -12.15 20.54 -5.32
C GLU A 231 -11.83 19.41 -4.32
N THR A 232 -10.61 18.86 -4.37
CA THR A 232 -10.15 17.86 -3.40
C THR A 232 -10.26 18.36 -1.96
N ARG A 233 -9.84 19.60 -1.67
CA ARG A 233 -10.01 20.17 -0.32
C ARG A 233 -11.47 20.20 0.10
N ARG A 234 -12.35 20.71 -0.77
CA ARG A 234 -13.78 20.85 -0.47
C ARG A 234 -14.42 19.48 -0.18
N GLN A 235 -14.16 18.49 -1.04
CA GLN A 235 -14.65 17.13 -0.85
C GLN A 235 -14.11 16.51 0.44
N ALA A 236 -12.82 16.65 0.74
CA ALA A 236 -12.22 16.10 1.95
C ALA A 236 -12.81 16.72 3.23
N VAL A 237 -13.02 18.04 3.28
CA VAL A 237 -13.66 18.70 4.43
C VAL A 237 -15.12 18.24 4.60
N LYS A 238 -15.85 18.06 3.50
CA LYS A 238 -17.24 17.60 3.51
C LYS A 238 -17.39 16.14 3.97
N LEU A 239 -16.54 15.25 3.46
CA LEU A 239 -16.63 13.80 3.69
C LEU A 239 -16.05 13.37 5.03
N PHE A 240 -15.05 14.12 5.50
CA PHE A 240 -14.43 13.91 6.79
C PHE A 240 -14.71 15.13 7.65
N PRO A 241 -16.00 15.46 7.92
CA PRO A 241 -16.28 16.52 8.87
C PRO A 241 -15.72 16.04 10.20
N ASP A 242 -15.18 16.95 10.98
CA ASP A 242 -14.81 16.57 12.34
C ASP A 242 -16.07 16.09 13.10
N GLY A 243 -17.26 16.50 12.63
CA GLY A 243 -18.61 16.35 13.18
C GLY A 243 -19.35 15.00 13.12
N GLY A 244 -18.70 13.83 13.00
CA GLY A 244 -19.35 12.51 13.30
C GLY A 244 -19.76 12.32 14.78
N GLN A 245 -19.93 13.45 15.47
CA GLN A 245 -19.38 13.73 16.78
C GLN A 245 -20.47 14.21 17.74
N VAL A 246 -21.69 14.51 17.29
CA VAL A 246 -22.65 15.28 18.11
C VAL A 246 -22.99 14.59 19.44
N ALA A 247 -23.32 13.29 19.42
CA ALA A 247 -23.58 12.53 20.65
C ALA A 247 -22.30 12.32 21.49
N ARG A 248 -21.14 12.20 20.84
CA ARG A 248 -19.86 11.98 21.52
C ARG A 248 -19.26 13.26 22.09
N GLN A 249 -19.55 14.41 21.48
CA GLN A 249 -19.14 15.74 21.88
C GLN A 249 -19.75 16.12 23.21
N GLU A 250 -21.01 15.77 23.46
CA GLU A 250 -21.63 15.99 24.77
C GLU A 250 -20.95 15.14 25.87
N VAL A 251 -20.59 13.89 25.56
CA VAL A 251 -19.79 13.08 26.49
C VAL A 251 -18.41 13.69 26.70
N LEU A 252 -17.69 14.07 25.64
CA LEU A 252 -16.39 14.72 25.73
C LEU A 252 -16.45 16.01 26.54
N LYS A 253 -17.46 16.86 26.30
CA LYS A 253 -17.69 18.11 27.02
C LYS A 253 -17.90 17.85 28.51
N ARG A 254 -18.72 16.86 28.87
CA ARG A 254 -18.90 16.44 30.27
C ARG A 254 -17.60 15.94 30.90
N TYR A 255 -16.83 15.12 30.17
CA TYR A 255 -15.62 14.51 30.70
C TYR A 255 -14.38 15.42 30.67
N ARG A 256 -14.38 16.53 29.93
CA ARG A 256 -13.31 17.54 29.96
C ARG A 256 -13.04 18.07 31.37
N ALA A 257 -14.04 18.06 32.26
CA ALA A 257 -13.85 18.39 33.67
C ALA A 257 -12.78 17.52 34.34
N SER A 258 -12.61 16.25 33.91
CA SER A 258 -11.61 15.34 34.47
C SER A 258 -10.16 15.80 34.28
N LEU A 259 -9.88 16.62 33.25
CA LEU A 259 -8.54 17.17 32.99
C LEU A 259 -8.10 18.21 34.02
N LYS A 260 -9.06 18.81 34.74
CA LYS A 260 -8.83 19.86 35.74
C LYS A 260 -9.00 19.37 37.17
N MET A 261 -9.39 18.10 37.34
CA MET A 261 -9.61 17.50 38.66
C MET A 261 -8.33 16.87 39.18
N ASP A 262 -8.12 16.95 40.49
CA ASP A 262 -7.06 16.20 41.15
C ASP A 262 -7.34 14.70 41.02
N GLY A 263 -6.41 13.98 40.39
CA GLY A 263 -6.45 12.53 40.21
C GLY A 263 -5.54 11.82 41.22
N ASP A 264 -5.85 10.55 41.49
CA ASP A 264 -5.03 9.67 42.32
C ASP A 264 -4.50 8.51 41.47
N VAL A 265 -3.18 8.38 41.47
CA VAL A 265 -2.44 7.36 40.70
C VAL A 265 -2.86 5.94 41.09
N GLY A 266 -3.06 5.68 42.38
CA GLY A 266 -3.43 4.35 42.89
C GLY A 266 -4.84 3.94 42.48
N ARG A 267 -5.81 4.86 42.55
CA ARG A 267 -7.17 4.64 42.03
C ARG A 267 -7.18 4.53 40.51
N GLY A 268 -6.40 5.35 39.81
CA GLY A 268 -6.25 5.30 38.36
C GLY A 268 -5.71 3.96 37.87
N ARG A 269 -4.69 3.43 38.57
CA ARG A 269 -4.15 2.09 38.34
C ARG A 269 -5.21 0.99 38.48
N LYS A 270 -6.12 1.10 39.45
CA LYS A 270 -7.25 0.16 39.60
C LYS A 270 -8.25 0.26 38.44
N VAL A 271 -8.58 1.47 37.98
CA VAL A 271 -9.42 1.69 36.80
C VAL A 271 -8.79 1.06 35.56
N PHE A 272 -7.50 1.33 35.33
CA PHE A 272 -6.74 0.75 34.22
C PHE A 272 -6.79 -0.78 34.24
N ARG A 273 -6.45 -1.40 35.38
CA ARG A 273 -6.45 -2.86 35.52
C ARG A 273 -7.82 -3.50 35.27
N LYS A 274 -8.90 -2.82 35.65
CA LYS A 274 -10.27 -3.33 35.50
C LYS A 274 -10.79 -3.18 34.07
N ILE A 275 -10.53 -2.04 33.42
CA ILE A 275 -11.19 -1.66 32.17
C ILE A 275 -10.24 -1.75 30.97
N CYS A 276 -9.06 -1.14 31.09
CA CYS A 276 -8.15 -0.96 29.97
C CYS A 276 -7.24 -2.19 29.76
N ALA A 277 -6.85 -2.87 30.84
CA ALA A 277 -5.94 -4.00 30.81
C ALA A 277 -6.51 -5.26 30.12
N VAL A 278 -7.82 -5.28 29.86
CA VAL A 278 -8.48 -6.30 29.04
C VAL A 278 -7.87 -6.33 27.64
N CYS A 279 -7.49 -5.17 27.10
CA CYS A 279 -6.95 -5.05 25.74
C CYS A 279 -5.55 -4.46 25.68
N HIS A 280 -5.16 -3.58 26.61
CA HIS A 280 -3.90 -2.86 26.55
C HIS A 280 -2.91 -3.33 27.61
N ARG A 281 -1.63 -3.39 27.23
CA ARG A 281 -0.52 -3.69 28.14
C ARG A 281 0.15 -2.40 28.62
N LEU A 282 0.38 -2.31 29.93
CA LEU A 282 1.12 -1.23 30.57
C LEU A 282 1.78 -1.75 31.86
N GLU A 283 3.06 -1.41 32.08
CA GLU A 283 3.84 -1.85 33.25
C GLU A 283 3.73 -3.37 33.53
N GLY A 284 3.79 -4.19 32.48
CA GLY A 284 3.69 -5.65 32.61
C GLY A 284 2.31 -6.22 32.93
N HIS A 285 1.26 -5.38 33.02
CA HIS A 285 -0.13 -5.81 33.23
C HIS A 285 -0.98 -5.68 31.96
N GLY A 286 -1.92 -6.61 31.79
CA GLY A 286 -2.92 -6.59 30.72
C GLY A 286 -2.58 -7.48 29.54
N LYS A 287 -3.28 -7.30 28.42
CA LYS A 287 -3.11 -8.07 27.17
C LYS A 287 -2.52 -7.20 26.06
N ALA A 288 -1.91 -7.84 25.06
CA ALA A 288 -1.43 -7.18 23.84
C ALA A 288 -2.45 -7.35 22.71
N VAL A 289 -3.65 -6.80 22.91
CA VAL A 289 -4.73 -6.80 21.90
C VAL A 289 -4.81 -5.43 21.22
N GLY A 290 -4.97 -4.38 22.01
CA GLY A 290 -4.90 -3.00 21.54
C GLY A 290 -3.47 -2.49 21.40
N ALA A 291 -3.33 -1.21 21.09
CA ALA A 291 -2.03 -0.56 20.99
C ALA A 291 -1.19 -0.69 22.29
N GLU A 292 0.13 -0.79 22.15
CA GLU A 292 1.02 -0.66 23.31
C GLU A 292 0.93 0.76 23.87
N LEU A 293 0.80 0.87 25.20
CA LEU A 293 0.65 2.14 25.91
C LEU A 293 1.96 2.59 26.58
N ALA A 294 3.09 1.96 26.27
CA ALA A 294 4.40 2.51 26.65
C ALA A 294 4.56 3.91 26.04
N GLY A 295 5.01 4.89 26.84
CA GLY A 295 5.10 6.30 26.42
C GLY A 295 3.75 7.02 26.26
N ILE A 296 2.64 6.48 26.80
CA ILE A 296 1.33 7.15 26.72
C ILE A 296 1.32 8.54 27.39
N ALA A 297 2.20 8.76 28.38
CA ALA A 297 2.39 10.03 29.04
C ALA A 297 2.73 11.18 28.07
N ASP A 298 3.46 10.90 26.99
CA ASP A 298 3.92 11.90 26.02
C ASP A 298 2.83 12.35 25.03
N ARG A 299 1.69 11.66 24.97
CA ARG A 299 0.59 12.01 24.05
C ARG A 299 -0.22 13.23 24.47
N GLY A 300 -0.13 13.62 25.75
CA GLY A 300 -0.98 14.65 26.34
C GLY A 300 -2.37 14.13 26.73
N LEU A 301 -2.86 14.56 27.90
CA LEU A 301 -4.08 14.04 28.51
C LEU A 301 -5.35 14.31 27.68
N ASP A 302 -5.44 15.46 27.01
CA ASP A 302 -6.55 15.79 26.11
C ASP A 302 -6.69 14.76 24.98
N ALA A 303 -5.58 14.37 24.35
CA ALA A 303 -5.57 13.40 23.28
C ALA A 303 -5.92 11.99 23.78
N VAL A 304 -5.45 11.62 24.98
CA VAL A 304 -5.79 10.35 25.61
C VAL A 304 -7.28 10.30 25.94
N LEU A 305 -7.82 11.33 26.59
CA LEU A 305 -9.23 11.44 26.92
C LEU A 305 -10.09 11.34 25.66
N LEU A 306 -9.70 12.04 24.60
CA LEU A 306 -10.39 12.00 23.33
C LEU A 306 -10.42 10.60 22.74
N ASN A 307 -9.28 9.89 22.68
CA ASN A 307 -9.22 8.54 22.10
C ASN A 307 -9.97 7.50 22.95
N VAL A 308 -9.97 7.65 24.27
CA VAL A 308 -10.69 6.75 25.18
C VAL A 308 -12.20 6.90 25.01
N LEU A 309 -12.66 8.14 24.88
CA LEU A 309 -14.07 8.41 24.71
C LEU A 309 -14.47 8.15 23.26
N ASP A 310 -13.83 8.74 22.27
CA ASP A 310 -14.22 8.65 20.87
C ASP A 310 -13.22 7.78 20.06
N PRO A 311 -13.16 6.44 20.30
CA PRO A 311 -12.17 5.59 19.65
C PRO A 311 -12.37 5.47 18.15
N ASN A 312 -13.57 5.80 17.63
CA ASN A 312 -13.91 5.77 16.21
C ASN A 312 -13.58 7.07 15.48
N ARG A 313 -13.26 8.17 16.19
CA ARG A 313 -12.91 9.46 15.58
C ARG A 313 -11.74 9.36 14.62
N GLU A 314 -10.72 8.61 15.01
CA GLU A 314 -9.49 8.46 14.25
C GLU A 314 -8.94 7.05 14.44
N VAL A 315 -9.36 6.14 13.56
CA VAL A 315 -8.90 4.75 13.59
C VAL A 315 -7.84 4.55 12.51
N LYS A 316 -6.64 4.14 12.93
CA LYS A 316 -5.65 3.69 11.94
C LYS A 316 -6.11 2.36 11.35
N PRO A 317 -5.94 2.11 10.04
CA PRO A 317 -6.43 0.90 9.39
C PRO A 317 -6.04 -0.43 10.07
N LYS A 318 -4.88 -0.47 10.73
CA LYS A 318 -4.40 -1.64 11.49
C LYS A 318 -5.19 -1.95 12.78
N PHE A 319 -6.01 -1.02 13.26
CA PHE A 319 -6.84 -1.16 14.46
C PHE A 319 -8.34 -1.28 14.13
N LEU A 320 -8.69 -1.45 12.85
CA LEU A 320 -10.06 -1.67 12.43
C LEU A 320 -10.51 -3.09 12.75
N SER A 321 -11.79 -3.23 13.07
CA SER A 321 -12.45 -4.53 13.15
C SER A 321 -12.79 -5.03 11.74
N TYR A 322 -12.57 -6.31 11.52
CA TYR A 322 -12.89 -7.04 10.30
C TYR A 322 -13.82 -8.19 10.59
N VAL A 323 -14.73 -8.46 9.65
CA VAL A 323 -15.52 -9.67 9.59
C VAL A 323 -14.99 -10.49 8.42
N THR A 324 -14.49 -11.68 8.71
CA THR A 324 -13.96 -12.62 7.72
C THR A 324 -14.89 -13.82 7.64
N ALA A 325 -15.48 -14.06 6.47
CA ALA A 325 -16.22 -15.28 6.17
C ALA A 325 -15.29 -16.27 5.48
N THR A 326 -15.25 -17.51 5.96
CA THR A 326 -14.46 -18.58 5.35
C THR A 326 -15.33 -19.44 4.44
N THR A 327 -14.73 -20.11 3.46
CA THR A 327 -15.40 -21.06 2.57
C THR A 327 -16.08 -22.23 3.30
N GLU A 328 -15.65 -22.55 4.53
CA GLU A 328 -16.27 -23.54 5.42
C GLU A 328 -17.49 -23.00 6.21
N GLY A 329 -17.94 -21.77 5.93
CA GLY A 329 -19.06 -21.13 6.62
C GLY A 329 -18.75 -20.55 8.01
N ARG A 330 -17.48 -20.49 8.43
CA ARG A 330 -17.09 -19.84 9.70
C ARG A 330 -17.05 -18.32 9.52
N ILE A 331 -17.59 -17.60 10.50
CA ILE A 331 -17.50 -16.15 10.61
C ILE A 331 -16.52 -15.79 11.72
N LEU A 332 -15.50 -15.01 11.39
CA LEU A 332 -14.50 -14.53 12.32
C LEU A 332 -14.55 -13.00 12.40
N THR A 333 -14.81 -12.49 13.61
CA THR A 333 -14.74 -11.05 13.87
C THR A 333 -13.50 -10.73 14.71
N GLY A 334 -12.66 -9.83 14.22
CA GLY A 334 -11.37 -9.55 14.85
C GLY A 334 -10.57 -8.47 14.15
N MET A 335 -9.40 -8.17 14.69
CA MET A 335 -8.41 -7.28 14.08
C MET A 335 -7.36 -8.11 13.34
N ILE A 336 -6.94 -7.67 12.16
CA ILE A 336 -5.84 -8.33 11.43
C ILE A 336 -4.51 -7.88 12.05
N VAL A 337 -3.80 -8.81 12.69
CA VAL A 337 -2.53 -8.56 13.38
C VAL A 337 -1.30 -9.02 12.61
N ALA A 338 -1.48 -9.93 11.65
CA ALA A 338 -0.43 -10.32 10.72
C ALA A 338 -1.02 -10.62 9.33
N GLU A 339 -0.26 -10.21 8.32
CA GLU A 339 -0.53 -10.52 6.91
C GLU A 339 0.70 -11.21 6.35
N THR A 340 0.52 -12.41 5.78
CA THR A 340 1.60 -13.12 5.09
C THR A 340 1.21 -13.34 3.62
N ALA A 341 2.15 -13.91 2.87
CA ALA A 341 1.92 -14.29 1.49
C ALA A 341 0.64 -15.14 1.32
N ASN A 342 0.35 -16.04 2.26
CA ASN A 342 -0.70 -17.06 2.09
C ASN A 342 -1.77 -17.05 3.18
N SER A 343 -1.66 -16.20 4.21
CA SER A 343 -2.60 -16.20 5.33
C SER A 343 -2.82 -14.83 5.95
N LEU A 344 -3.93 -14.71 6.68
CA LEU A 344 -4.22 -13.61 7.59
C LEU A 344 -4.33 -14.17 9.01
N THR A 345 -3.76 -13.48 9.99
CA THR A 345 -3.96 -13.78 11.41
C THR A 345 -4.89 -12.74 12.01
N ILE A 346 -6.03 -13.22 12.49
CA ILE A 346 -7.11 -12.43 13.07
C ILE A 346 -7.04 -12.58 14.60
N GLN A 347 -6.84 -11.49 15.31
CA GLN A 347 -6.92 -11.42 16.76
C GLN A 347 -8.35 -11.08 17.18
N ARG A 348 -8.92 -11.89 18.06
CA ARG A 348 -10.27 -11.73 18.61
C ARG A 348 -10.24 -10.93 19.91
N SER A 349 -11.41 -10.47 20.35
CA SER A 349 -11.57 -9.64 21.54
C SER A 349 -11.16 -10.34 22.85
N ASP A 350 -11.25 -11.67 22.90
CA ASP A 350 -10.78 -12.48 24.02
C ASP A 350 -9.24 -12.60 24.09
N GLY A 351 -8.53 -12.14 23.06
CA GLY A 351 -7.09 -12.19 22.91
C GLY A 351 -6.58 -13.43 22.17
N THR A 352 -7.45 -14.35 21.77
CA THR A 352 -7.10 -15.50 20.93
C THR A 352 -6.83 -15.07 19.50
N THR A 353 -6.05 -15.87 18.78
CA THR A 353 -5.75 -15.63 17.35
C THR A 353 -6.23 -16.80 16.51
N ALA A 354 -6.79 -16.50 15.34
CA ALA A 354 -7.09 -17.47 14.31
C ALA A 354 -6.31 -17.12 13.04
N THR A 355 -5.53 -18.06 12.51
CA THR A 355 -4.89 -17.92 11.21
C THR A 355 -5.75 -18.58 10.15
N VAL A 356 -6.10 -17.85 9.10
CA VAL A 356 -6.90 -18.32 7.98
C VAL A 356 -6.07 -18.23 6.72
N LEU A 357 -6.02 -19.31 5.93
CA LEU A 357 -5.37 -19.26 4.64
C LEU A 357 -6.20 -18.40 3.70
N ARG A 358 -5.54 -17.60 2.88
CA ARG A 358 -6.18 -16.71 1.90
C ARG A 358 -7.11 -17.47 0.95
N VAL A 359 -6.77 -18.71 0.62
CA VAL A 359 -7.58 -19.59 -0.24
C VAL A 359 -8.89 -20.04 0.40
N ASP A 360 -8.97 -19.99 1.73
CA ASP A 360 -10.16 -20.36 2.50
C ASP A 360 -11.01 -19.14 2.87
N ILE A 361 -10.63 -17.93 2.43
CA ILE A 361 -11.40 -16.71 2.68
C ILE A 361 -12.38 -16.50 1.53
N GLU A 362 -13.66 -16.46 1.88
CA GLU A 362 -14.75 -16.11 0.97
C GLU A 362 -14.94 -14.59 0.94
N GLU A 363 -15.06 -13.97 2.11
CA GLU A 363 -15.22 -12.52 2.24
C GLU A 363 -14.34 -11.94 3.35
N LEU A 364 -13.88 -10.71 3.12
CA LEU A 364 -13.18 -9.90 4.11
C LEU A 364 -13.73 -8.47 4.13
N ASN A 365 -14.55 -8.17 5.12
CA ASN A 365 -15.24 -6.90 5.24
C ASN A 365 -14.67 -6.08 6.40
N SER A 366 -14.29 -4.82 6.14
CA SER A 366 -13.97 -3.83 7.17
C SER A 366 -15.29 -3.34 7.76
N THR A 367 -15.42 -3.29 9.07
CA THR A 367 -16.60 -2.68 9.70
C THR A 367 -16.53 -1.15 9.69
N GLY A 368 -15.36 -0.58 9.38
CA GLY A 368 -15.08 0.84 9.54
C GLY A 368 -14.99 1.31 10.99
N LEU A 369 -15.12 0.40 11.96
CA LEU A 369 -15.09 0.70 13.39
C LEU A 369 -13.77 0.26 14.02
N SER A 370 -13.34 1.02 15.01
CA SER A 370 -12.25 0.69 15.91
C SER A 370 -12.49 -0.66 16.58
N PHE A 371 -11.42 -1.41 16.78
CA PHE A 371 -11.43 -2.58 17.65
C PHE A 371 -11.59 -2.21 19.13
N MET A 372 -11.29 -0.95 19.49
CA MET A 372 -11.58 -0.42 20.82
C MET A 372 -13.08 -0.07 20.93
N PRO A 373 -13.81 -0.64 21.90
CA PRO A 373 -15.24 -0.44 22.02
C PRO A 373 -15.59 0.98 22.50
N GLU A 374 -16.73 1.50 22.04
CA GLU A 374 -17.33 2.71 22.60
C GLU A 374 -18.07 2.43 23.92
N GLY A 375 -18.41 3.50 24.64
CA GLY A 375 -19.26 3.40 25.83
C GLY A 375 -18.52 3.14 27.15
N LEU A 376 -17.19 3.26 27.18
CA LEU A 376 -16.39 3.08 28.40
C LEU A 376 -16.77 4.06 29.52
N GLU A 377 -17.29 5.24 29.18
CA GLU A 377 -17.83 6.24 30.10
C GLU A 377 -19.04 5.76 30.91
N LYS A 378 -19.68 4.66 30.50
CA LYS A 378 -20.76 4.04 31.26
C LYS A 378 -20.22 3.29 32.49
N GLN A 379 -18.93 2.96 32.49
CA GLN A 379 -18.24 2.22 33.56
C GLN A 379 -17.14 3.04 34.25
N VAL A 380 -16.70 4.14 33.64
CA VAL A 380 -15.65 5.04 34.15
C VAL A 380 -16.26 6.41 34.36
N THR A 381 -16.54 6.79 35.61
CA THR A 381 -17.07 8.12 35.95
C THR A 381 -16.06 9.24 35.66
N VAL A 382 -16.49 10.51 35.67
CA VAL A 382 -15.58 11.66 35.46
C VAL A 382 -14.42 11.67 36.46
N LYS A 383 -14.68 11.36 37.74
CA LYS A 383 -13.62 11.26 38.76
C LYS A 383 -12.68 10.08 38.49
N MET A 384 -13.21 8.92 38.11
CA MET A 384 -12.39 7.76 37.74
C MET A 384 -11.55 8.04 36.50
N MET A 385 -12.05 8.84 35.56
CA MET A 385 -11.28 9.30 34.40
C MET A 385 -10.13 10.21 34.82
N ALA A 386 -10.35 11.14 35.76
CA ALA A 386 -9.28 12.00 36.28
C ALA A 386 -8.17 11.17 36.95
N ASP A 387 -8.57 10.20 37.78
CA ASP A 387 -7.65 9.25 38.40
C ASP A 387 -6.88 8.45 37.33
N LEU A 388 -7.57 7.93 36.30
CA LEU A 388 -6.97 7.19 35.19
C LEU A 388 -5.95 8.03 34.40
N LEU A 389 -6.31 9.26 34.04
CA LEU A 389 -5.45 10.17 33.27
C LEU A 389 -4.16 10.49 34.05
N VAL A 390 -4.27 10.81 35.33
CA VAL A 390 -3.10 11.07 36.20
C VAL A 390 -2.22 9.82 36.32
N TYR A 391 -2.81 8.63 36.45
CA TYR A 391 -2.05 7.38 36.41
C TYR A 391 -1.30 7.21 35.07
N LEU A 392 -1.99 7.37 33.93
CA LEU A 392 -1.36 7.20 32.61
C LEU A 392 -0.23 8.21 32.36
N ALA A 393 -0.34 9.44 32.87
CA ALA A 393 0.74 10.43 32.82
C ALA A 393 1.92 10.12 33.77
N SER A 394 1.70 9.33 34.82
CA SER A 394 2.76 8.95 35.77
C SER A 394 3.66 7.81 35.27
N VAL A 395 3.18 7.03 34.29
CA VAL A 395 3.91 5.88 33.75
C VAL A 395 4.84 6.37 32.64
N ARG A 396 6.15 6.21 32.86
CA ARG A 396 7.21 6.56 31.90
C ARG A 396 7.77 5.32 31.20
#